data_AF-A0A9D8HI92-F1
#
_entry.id   AF-A0A9D8HI92-F1
#
_cell.length_a   1.000
_cell.length_b   1.000
_cell.length_c   1.000
_cell.angle_alpha   90.00
_cell.angle_beta   90.00
_cell.angle_gamma   90.00
#
_symmetry.space_group_name_H-M   'P 1'
#
loop_
_entity.id
_entity.type
_entity.pdbx_description
1 polymer ?
#
loop_
_entity_poly.entity_id
_entity_poly.type
_entity_poly.pdbx_seq_one_letter_code
_entity_poly.pdbx_strand_id
1 'polypeptide(L)'
;MQALHPLTRQSRNYLAIDKTPFEVALAQMNNEDLLPAIVDRSKETLEQRKARFEKDALVFTSQLYGAALRYTKDTHDAQDLVQDTYAKAFTSFHQFEPGTNLKAWLYRILTTTFINNYRKDQRRPQISAGEVEDWQLADASSHTSDQGKSAEEEVLENIADKDVKDALAAMPEDFRMAVYLSDVEGFSYKEIAEITGVPTGTVMSRLHRGRKLLRESLAEYAKDRGFGKKQVGDKK
;
A
#
# COMPACT_ATOMS: atom_id res chain seq x y z
N MET A 1 67.89 -38.66 18.48
CA MET A 1 67.48 -38.93 19.86
C MET A 1 66.82 -37.69 20.44
N GLN A 2 65.82 -37.91 21.28
CA GLN A 2 65.02 -36.97 22.08
C GLN A 2 63.81 -36.32 21.42
N ALA A 3 62.68 -36.75 21.98
CA ALA A 3 61.31 -36.37 21.74
C ALA A 3 61.00 -35.00 22.35
N LEU A 4 60.06 -34.28 21.75
CA LEU A 4 59.34 -33.19 22.40
C LEU A 4 57.85 -33.56 22.45
N HIS A 5 57.38 -33.67 23.69
CA HIS A 5 56.02 -34.00 24.08
C HIS A 5 55.00 -32.92 23.65
N PRO A 6 53.73 -33.30 23.44
CA PRO A 6 52.65 -32.37 23.12
C PRO A 6 52.17 -31.60 24.36
N LEU A 7 52.05 -30.28 24.23
CA LEU A 7 51.40 -29.43 25.23
C LEU A 7 49.88 -29.61 25.16
N THR A 8 49.35 -30.21 26.21
CA THR A 8 47.94 -30.29 26.57
C THR A 8 47.38 -28.88 26.76
N ARG A 9 46.36 -28.48 25.99
CA ARG A 9 45.53 -27.32 26.33
C ARG A 9 44.13 -27.81 26.68
N GLN A 10 43.84 -27.70 27.97
CA GLN A 10 42.58 -28.04 28.63
C GLN A 10 41.37 -27.49 27.86
N SER A 11 40.39 -28.37 27.65
CA SER A 11 39.02 -28.07 27.30
C SER A 11 38.35 -27.26 28.41
N ARG A 12 38.01 -26.00 28.12
CA ARG A 12 37.05 -25.24 28.94
C ARG A 12 35.64 -25.65 28.54
N ASN A 13 34.99 -26.37 29.45
CA ASN A 13 33.54 -26.53 29.50
C ASN A 13 32.87 -25.14 29.51
N TYR A 14 32.08 -24.84 28.49
CA TYR A 14 31.03 -23.84 28.59
C TYR A 14 29.73 -24.55 28.92
N LEU A 15 29.17 -24.16 30.06
CA LEU A 15 27.91 -24.61 30.62
C LEU A 15 26.74 -24.43 29.64
N ALA A 16 25.72 -25.25 29.87
CA ALA A 16 24.40 -25.25 29.25
C ALA A 16 23.86 -23.84 28.98
N ILE A 17 23.49 -23.61 27.72
CA ILE A 17 22.64 -22.49 27.31
C ILE A 17 21.21 -22.93 27.59
N ASP A 18 20.58 -22.34 28.61
CA ASP A 18 19.14 -22.45 28.82
C ASP A 18 18.45 -21.94 27.56
N LYS A 19 17.75 -22.85 26.86
CA LYS A 19 16.96 -22.49 25.68
C LYS A 19 15.94 -21.44 26.09
N THR A 20 15.86 -20.36 25.34
CA THR A 20 14.85 -19.32 25.59
C THR A 20 13.45 -19.91 25.43
N PRO A 21 12.40 -19.35 26.07
CA PRO A 21 11.02 -19.80 25.87
C PRO A 21 10.61 -19.83 24.39
N PHE A 22 11.19 -18.96 23.56
CA PHE A 22 11.01 -18.92 22.11
C PHE A 22 11.66 -20.12 21.39
N GLU A 23 12.88 -20.50 21.79
CA GLU A 23 13.58 -21.68 21.23
C GLU A 23 12.95 -23.01 21.69
N VAL A 24 12.37 -23.04 22.89
CA VAL A 24 11.58 -24.18 23.37
C VAL A 24 10.27 -24.29 22.57
N ALA A 25 9.58 -23.16 22.32
CA ALA A 25 8.38 -23.14 21.49
C ALA A 25 8.67 -23.57 20.03
N LEU A 26 9.76 -23.09 19.43
CA LEU A 26 10.21 -23.50 18.08
C LEU A 26 10.55 -24.99 17.99
N ALA A 27 11.11 -25.58 19.06
CA ALA A 27 11.43 -26.99 19.10
C ALA A 27 10.21 -27.91 19.38
N GLN A 28 9.11 -27.33 19.86
CA GLN A 28 7.85 -28.04 20.18
C GLN A 28 6.77 -27.87 19.10
N MET A 29 6.97 -26.97 18.13
CA MET A 29 6.11 -26.83 16.96
C MET A 29 6.40 -27.94 15.95
N ASN A 30 5.35 -28.60 15.45
CA ASN A 30 5.52 -29.61 14.40
C ASN A 30 6.06 -28.93 13.14
N ASN A 31 7.01 -29.57 12.45
CA ASN A 31 7.62 -29.05 11.21
C ASN A 31 6.59 -28.77 10.08
N GLU A 32 5.36 -29.24 10.20
CA GLU A 32 4.26 -28.92 9.28
C GLU A 32 3.68 -27.50 9.50
N ASP A 33 3.82 -26.91 10.69
CA ASP A 33 3.31 -25.57 11.03
C ASP A 33 4.24 -24.43 10.58
N LEU A 34 5.49 -24.76 10.21
CA LEU A 34 6.53 -23.80 9.81
C LEU A 34 6.70 -23.67 8.28
N LEU A 35 6.00 -24.48 7.50
CA LEU A 35 5.95 -24.33 6.06
C LEU A 35 4.88 -23.29 5.71
N PRO A 36 5.16 -22.29 4.84
CA PRO A 36 4.09 -21.47 4.30
C PRO A 36 3.06 -22.44 3.72
N ALA A 37 1.85 -22.47 4.28
CA ALA A 37 0.84 -23.45 3.97
C ALA A 37 0.74 -23.58 2.44
N ILE A 38 1.26 -24.68 1.89
CA ILE A 38 1.17 -24.95 0.46
C ILE A 38 -0.29 -25.30 0.23
N VAL A 39 -1.10 -24.28 -0.07
CA VAL A 39 -2.54 -24.48 -0.26
C VAL A 39 -2.72 -25.29 -1.53
N ASP A 40 -3.12 -26.55 -1.39
CA ASP A 40 -3.53 -27.39 -2.52
C ASP A 40 -4.86 -26.86 -3.08
N ARG A 41 -4.76 -25.88 -3.98
CA ARG A 41 -5.90 -25.21 -4.62
C ARG A 41 -6.84 -26.18 -5.33
N SER A 42 -6.35 -27.35 -5.74
CA SER A 42 -7.16 -28.35 -6.46
C SER A 42 -8.15 -29.09 -5.55
N LYS A 43 -7.91 -29.09 -4.24
CA LYS A 43 -8.74 -29.74 -3.22
C LYS A 43 -9.46 -28.76 -2.30
N GLU A 44 -9.20 -27.47 -2.44
CA GLU A 44 -9.82 -26.42 -1.64
C GLU A 44 -11.33 -26.33 -1.90
N THR A 45 -12.13 -26.44 -0.84
CA THR A 45 -13.59 -26.23 -0.92
C THR A 45 -13.94 -24.75 -1.07
N LEU A 46 -15.17 -24.45 -1.49
CA LEU A 46 -15.61 -23.05 -1.61
C LEU A 46 -15.55 -22.30 -0.27
N GLU A 47 -15.94 -22.96 0.83
CA GLU A 47 -15.90 -22.38 2.18
C GLU A 47 -14.47 -22.10 2.64
N GLN A 48 -13.52 -23.03 2.38
CA GLN A 48 -12.11 -22.82 2.68
C GLN A 48 -11.54 -21.65 1.87
N ARG A 49 -11.87 -21.57 0.58
CA ARG A 49 -11.46 -20.47 -0.28
C ARG A 49 -12.00 -19.13 0.20
N LYS A 50 -13.27 -19.11 0.62
CA LYS A 50 -13.92 -17.92 1.17
C LYS A 50 -13.23 -17.45 2.45
N ALA A 51 -12.99 -18.35 3.39
CA ALA A 51 -12.28 -18.04 4.62
C ALA A 51 -10.85 -17.52 4.35
N ARG A 52 -10.13 -18.13 3.39
CA ARG A 52 -8.81 -17.66 2.96
C ARG A 52 -8.88 -16.26 2.36
N PHE A 53 -9.83 -16.01 1.46
CA PHE A 53 -10.02 -14.70 0.85
C PHE A 53 -10.32 -13.62 1.89
N GLU A 54 -11.25 -13.89 2.81
CA GLU A 54 -11.61 -12.96 3.87
C GLU A 54 -10.40 -12.61 4.74
N LYS A 55 -9.65 -13.62 5.16
CA LYS A 55 -8.43 -13.45 5.97
C LYS A 55 -7.36 -12.65 5.25
N ASP A 56 -7.06 -12.99 3.99
CA ASP A 56 -5.89 -12.49 3.30
C ASP A 56 -6.16 -11.17 2.55
N ALA A 57 -7.37 -10.98 2.01
CA ALA A 57 -7.70 -9.84 1.16
C ALA A 57 -8.33 -8.67 1.92
N LEU A 58 -9.23 -8.91 2.89
CA LEU A 58 -9.99 -7.83 3.54
C LEU A 58 -9.13 -6.91 4.40
N VAL A 59 -7.95 -7.35 4.82
CA VAL A 59 -6.95 -6.49 5.49
C VAL A 59 -6.54 -5.28 4.66
N PHE A 60 -6.72 -5.33 3.33
CA PHE A 60 -6.39 -4.23 2.43
C PHE A 60 -7.56 -3.27 2.16
N THR A 61 -8.72 -3.46 2.78
CA THR A 61 -9.94 -2.67 2.49
C THR A 61 -9.71 -1.17 2.67
N SER A 62 -9.13 -0.74 3.78
CA SER A 62 -8.86 0.68 4.04
C SER A 62 -7.88 1.27 3.03
N GLN A 63 -6.87 0.50 2.61
CA GLN A 63 -5.87 0.93 1.61
C GLN A 63 -6.50 1.06 0.23
N LEU A 64 -7.28 0.05 -0.20
CA LEU A 64 -8.01 0.09 -1.47
C LEU A 64 -9.05 1.20 -1.50
N TYR A 65 -9.73 1.48 -0.40
CA TYR A 65 -10.66 2.60 -0.28
C TYR A 65 -9.95 3.95 -0.38
N GLY A 66 -8.80 4.12 0.30
CA GLY A 66 -7.97 5.32 0.17
C GLY A 66 -7.48 5.54 -1.25
N ALA A 67 -7.11 4.48 -1.98
CA ALA A 67 -6.76 4.54 -3.39
C ALA A 67 -7.97 4.91 -4.27
N ALA A 68 -9.13 4.28 -4.04
CA ALA A 68 -10.37 4.53 -4.77
C ALA A 68 -10.81 5.99 -4.66
N LEU A 69 -10.78 6.57 -3.45
CA LEU A 69 -11.08 7.99 -3.23
C LEU A 69 -10.18 8.93 -4.05
N ARG A 70 -8.91 8.58 -4.26
CA ARG A 70 -7.98 9.39 -5.06
C ARG A 70 -8.22 9.25 -6.56
N TYR A 71 -8.83 8.14 -6.98
CA TYR A 71 -9.19 7.86 -8.37
C TYR A 71 -10.51 8.56 -8.73
N THR A 72 -11.55 8.35 -7.93
CA THR A 72 -12.92 8.84 -8.21
C THR A 72 -13.14 10.28 -7.77
N LYS A 73 -12.48 10.73 -6.70
CA LYS A 73 -12.74 12.01 -6.00
C LYS A 73 -14.15 12.12 -5.42
N ASP A 74 -14.90 11.03 -5.38
CA ASP A 74 -16.24 10.93 -4.83
C ASP A 74 -16.33 9.71 -3.90
N THR A 75 -17.04 9.88 -2.79
CA THR A 75 -17.11 8.87 -1.73
C THR A 75 -18.00 7.68 -2.10
N HIS A 76 -19.11 7.92 -2.81
CA HIS A 76 -20.01 6.87 -3.27
C HIS A 76 -19.36 6.07 -4.38
N ASP A 77 -18.80 6.74 -5.40
CA ASP A 77 -18.08 6.07 -6.47
C ASP A 77 -16.89 5.27 -5.96
N ALA A 78 -16.21 5.74 -4.90
CA ALA A 78 -15.12 5.00 -4.27
C ALA A 78 -15.60 3.73 -3.57
N GLN A 79 -16.73 3.79 -2.86
CA GLN A 79 -17.33 2.61 -2.21
C GLN A 79 -17.74 1.57 -3.26
N ASP A 80 -18.43 2.01 -4.32
CA ASP A 80 -18.86 1.16 -5.42
C ASP A 80 -17.67 0.51 -6.13
N LEU A 81 -16.62 1.30 -6.40
CA LEU A 81 -15.38 0.79 -7.00
C LEU A 81 -14.70 -0.28 -6.13
N VAL A 82 -14.63 -0.08 -4.81
CA VAL A 82 -14.07 -1.08 -3.89
C VAL A 82 -14.93 -2.34 -3.85
N GLN A 83 -16.26 -2.20 -3.82
CA GLN A 83 -17.18 -3.33 -3.83
C GLN A 83 -17.03 -4.16 -5.11
N ASP A 84 -17.06 -3.51 -6.27
CA ASP A 84 -16.84 -4.14 -7.58
C ASP A 84 -15.48 -4.85 -7.65
N THR A 85 -14.46 -4.23 -7.05
CA THR A 85 -13.11 -4.80 -6.98
C THR A 85 -13.11 -6.08 -6.19
N TYR A 86 -13.70 -6.10 -5.00
CA TYR A 86 -13.77 -7.32 -4.18
C TYR A 86 -14.66 -8.40 -4.80
N ALA A 87 -15.75 -8.04 -5.46
CA ALA A 87 -16.58 -9.01 -6.20
C ALA A 87 -15.78 -9.70 -7.31
N LYS A 88 -15.04 -8.92 -8.11
CA LYS A 88 -14.15 -9.44 -9.17
C LYS A 88 -12.95 -10.21 -8.60
N ALA A 89 -12.38 -9.74 -7.51
CA ALA A 89 -11.28 -10.43 -6.82
C ALA A 89 -11.76 -11.78 -6.30
N PHE A 90 -12.91 -11.85 -5.62
CA PHE A 90 -13.45 -13.11 -5.10
C PHE A 90 -13.69 -14.14 -6.19
N THR A 91 -14.32 -13.72 -7.30
CA THR A 91 -14.59 -14.60 -8.45
C THR A 91 -13.32 -15.12 -9.12
N SER A 92 -12.24 -14.35 -9.12
CA SER A 92 -10.95 -14.73 -9.74
C SER A 92 -9.91 -15.26 -8.74
N PHE A 93 -10.22 -15.28 -7.43
CA PHE A 93 -9.25 -15.61 -6.37
C PHE A 93 -8.70 -17.03 -6.46
N HIS A 94 -9.43 -17.94 -7.10
CA HIS A 94 -8.95 -19.29 -7.37
C HIS A 94 -7.72 -19.34 -8.30
N GLN A 95 -7.49 -18.27 -9.07
CA GLN A 95 -6.36 -18.13 -10.00
C GLN A 95 -5.16 -17.44 -9.35
N PHE A 96 -5.36 -16.82 -8.18
CA PHE A 96 -4.27 -16.19 -7.46
C PHE A 96 -3.26 -17.24 -6.99
N GLU A 97 -1.97 -16.92 -7.11
CA GLU A 97 -0.87 -17.79 -6.68
C GLU A 97 -0.38 -17.35 -5.30
N PRO A 98 -0.56 -18.17 -4.25
CA PRO A 98 -0.03 -17.87 -2.93
C PRO A 98 1.48 -17.60 -2.95
N GLY A 99 1.94 -16.66 -2.14
CA GLY A 99 3.35 -16.23 -2.12
C GLY A 99 3.69 -15.15 -3.15
N THR A 100 2.78 -14.83 -4.08
CA THR A 100 2.89 -13.61 -4.89
C THR A 100 2.29 -12.39 -4.17
N ASN A 101 2.51 -11.18 -4.71
CA ASN A 101 2.05 -9.95 -4.06
C ASN A 101 0.52 -9.77 -4.21
N LEU A 102 -0.23 -10.24 -3.20
CA LEU A 102 -1.69 -10.11 -3.15
C LEU A 102 -2.14 -8.65 -3.21
N LYS A 103 -1.42 -7.75 -2.53
CA LYS A 103 -1.71 -6.32 -2.55
C LYS A 103 -1.63 -5.77 -3.98
N ALA A 104 -0.54 -6.03 -4.70
CA ALA A 104 -0.40 -5.60 -6.09
C ALA A 104 -1.49 -6.20 -7.00
N TRP A 105 -1.85 -7.46 -6.79
CA TRP A 105 -2.93 -8.12 -7.53
C TRP A 105 -4.29 -7.44 -7.31
N LEU A 106 -4.65 -7.11 -6.07
CA LEU A 106 -5.87 -6.36 -5.76
C LEU A 106 -5.86 -4.95 -6.38
N TYR A 107 -4.73 -4.25 -6.30
CA TYR A 107 -4.59 -2.92 -6.92
C TYR A 107 -4.71 -2.97 -8.45
N ARG A 108 -4.26 -4.05 -9.09
CA ARG A 108 -4.45 -4.27 -10.52
C ARG A 108 -5.94 -4.41 -10.87
N ILE A 109 -6.71 -5.16 -10.09
CA ILE A 109 -8.16 -5.32 -10.29
C ILE A 109 -8.88 -3.98 -10.07
N LEU A 110 -8.52 -3.25 -9.01
CA LEU A 110 -9.04 -1.92 -8.68
C LEU A 110 -8.82 -0.95 -9.85
N THR A 111 -7.57 -0.81 -10.28
CA THR A 111 -7.16 0.13 -11.32
C THR A 111 -7.79 -0.21 -12.67
N THR A 112 -7.83 -1.49 -13.02
CA THR A 112 -8.49 -1.94 -14.27
C THR A 112 -9.99 -1.67 -14.22
N THR A 113 -10.64 -1.90 -13.08
CA THR A 113 -12.07 -1.63 -12.89
C THR A 113 -12.37 -0.15 -13.03
N PHE A 114 -11.59 0.70 -12.37
CA PHE A 114 -11.71 2.15 -12.46
C PHE A 114 -11.57 2.65 -13.91
N ILE A 115 -10.50 2.27 -14.62
CA ILE A 115 -10.28 2.68 -16.02
C ILE A 115 -11.43 2.25 -16.93
N ASN A 116 -11.99 1.06 -16.70
CA ASN A 116 -13.12 0.55 -17.47
C ASN A 116 -14.41 1.32 -17.20
N ASN A 117 -14.70 1.65 -15.93
CA ASN A 117 -15.87 2.45 -15.55
C ASN A 117 -15.75 3.87 -16.11
N TYR A 118 -14.60 4.52 -15.91
CA TYR A 118 -14.33 5.87 -16.42
C TYR A 118 -14.52 5.99 -17.95
N ARG A 119 -14.01 5.02 -18.71
CA ARG A 119 -14.20 4.98 -20.18
C ARG A 119 -15.65 4.78 -20.60
N LYS A 120 -16.46 4.13 -19.76
CA LYS A 120 -17.90 3.92 -20.01
C LYS A 120 -18.65 5.24 -19.81
N ASP A 121 -18.31 5.99 -18.78
CA ASP A 121 -18.97 7.27 -18.48
C ASP A 121 -18.64 8.36 -19.49
N GLN A 122 -17.40 8.39 -20.00
CA GLN A 122 -17.00 9.28 -21.11
C GLN A 122 -17.69 8.99 -22.45
N ARG A 123 -18.25 7.79 -22.64
CA ARG A 123 -18.93 7.38 -23.89
C ARG A 123 -20.45 7.45 -23.82
N ARG A 124 -21.02 7.74 -22.65
CA ARG A 124 -22.46 7.94 -22.48
C ARG A 124 -22.80 9.37 -22.95
N PRO A 125 -23.85 9.57 -23.77
CA PRO A 125 -24.37 10.91 -24.00
C PRO A 125 -24.71 11.51 -22.65
N GLN A 126 -24.17 12.70 -22.34
CA GLN A 126 -24.62 13.47 -21.18
C GLN A 126 -26.09 13.81 -21.40
N ILE A 127 -26.98 12.97 -20.89
CA ILE A 127 -28.35 13.39 -20.64
C ILE A 127 -28.18 14.43 -19.54
N SER A 128 -28.38 15.70 -19.90
CA SER A 128 -28.38 16.80 -18.95
C SER A 128 -29.40 16.48 -17.86
N ALA A 129 -28.92 15.93 -16.74
CA ALA A 129 -29.65 16.00 -15.50
C ALA A 129 -29.72 17.49 -15.18
N GLY A 130 -30.91 18.07 -15.36
CA GLY A 130 -31.18 19.46 -15.06
C GLY A 130 -30.77 19.79 -13.62
N GLU A 131 -30.26 21.01 -13.47
CA GLU A 131 -30.16 21.79 -12.23
C GLU A 131 -30.02 20.98 -10.94
N VAL A 132 -28.77 20.82 -10.48
CA VAL A 132 -28.51 20.62 -9.05
C VAL A 132 -27.58 21.74 -8.59
N GLU A 133 -28.23 22.67 -7.92
CA GLU A 133 -27.73 23.75 -7.08
C GLU A 133 -26.71 23.28 -6.02
N ASP A 134 -25.84 24.22 -5.63
CA ASP A 134 -24.93 24.25 -4.48
C ASP A 134 -24.97 23.05 -3.50
N TRP A 135 -23.98 22.17 -3.61
CA TRP A 135 -23.50 21.38 -2.46
C TRP A 135 -21.96 21.31 -2.47
N GLN A 136 -21.32 22.48 -2.40
CA GLN A 136 -19.99 22.61 -1.81
C GLN A 136 -20.17 22.86 -0.31
N LEU A 137 -19.88 21.85 0.52
CA LEU A 137 -19.11 21.91 1.77
C LEU A 137 -19.51 20.73 2.70
N ALA A 138 -18.48 20.20 3.37
CA ALA A 138 -18.53 19.32 4.52
C ALA A 138 -19.00 17.87 4.27
N ASP A 139 -18.05 16.95 4.15
CA ASP A 139 -17.78 16.07 5.29
C ASP A 139 -16.40 15.41 5.14
N ALA A 140 -15.43 15.89 5.91
CA ALA A 140 -14.16 15.21 6.14
C ALA A 140 -13.98 15.07 7.65
N SER A 141 -14.89 14.34 8.28
CA SER A 141 -14.88 14.07 9.72
C SER A 141 -14.75 12.57 9.99
N SER A 142 -13.76 11.89 9.41
CA SER A 142 -13.36 10.58 9.94
C SER A 142 -12.43 10.80 11.14
N HIS A 143 -13.03 11.16 12.29
CA HIS A 143 -12.30 11.19 13.56
C HIS A 143 -11.93 9.76 13.95
N THR A 144 -10.66 9.41 13.80
CA THR A 144 -10.04 8.41 14.66
C THR A 144 -9.29 9.19 15.72
N SER A 145 -9.90 9.29 16.90
CA SER A 145 -9.27 9.93 18.06
C SER A 145 -8.06 9.11 18.47
N ASP A 146 -6.86 9.57 18.12
CA ASP A 146 -5.64 9.11 18.76
C ASP A 146 -5.49 9.90 20.08
N GLN A 147 -5.51 9.18 21.19
CA GLN A 147 -5.43 9.76 22.52
C GLN A 147 -4.02 10.31 22.75
N GLY A 148 -3.86 11.64 22.68
CA GLY A 148 -2.66 12.31 23.22
C GLY A 148 -2.15 13.58 22.52
N LYS A 149 -2.73 14.02 21.39
CA LYS A 149 -2.25 15.24 20.68
C LYS A 149 -3.03 16.50 21.09
N SER A 150 -2.34 17.65 21.10
CA SER A 150 -2.99 18.96 21.32
C SER A 150 -3.90 19.32 20.15
N ALA A 151 -5.04 19.97 20.41
CA ALA A 151 -5.98 20.42 19.39
C ALA A 151 -5.31 21.32 18.32
N GLU A 152 -4.28 22.07 18.70
CA GLU A 152 -3.50 22.91 17.78
C GLU A 152 -2.62 22.07 16.84
N GLU A 153 -2.05 20.98 17.34
CA GLU A 153 -1.21 20.06 16.57
C GLU A 153 -2.06 19.21 15.62
N GLU A 154 -3.25 18.79 16.06
CA GLU A 154 -4.26 18.15 15.21
C GLU A 154 -4.72 19.08 14.07
N VAL A 155 -4.98 20.35 14.34
CA VAL A 155 -5.34 21.35 13.31
C VAL A 155 -4.19 21.55 12.30
N LEU A 156 -2.94 21.63 12.77
CA LEU A 156 -1.77 21.80 11.90
C LEU A 156 -1.44 20.54 11.08
N GLU A 157 -1.67 19.34 11.62
CA GLU A 157 -1.59 18.08 10.87
C GLU A 157 -2.69 18.02 9.79
N ASN A 158 -3.93 18.38 10.15
CA ASN A 158 -5.06 18.40 9.21
C ASN A 158 -4.88 19.41 8.06
N ILE A 159 -4.29 20.59 8.32
CA ILE A 159 -3.97 21.58 7.28
C ILE A 159 -2.86 21.06 6.36
N ALA A 160 -1.80 20.45 6.91
CA ALA A 160 -0.73 19.82 6.13
C ALA A 160 -1.25 18.71 5.22
N ASP A 161 -2.13 17.88 5.76
CA ASP A 161 -2.79 16.81 5.01
C ASP A 161 -3.67 17.37 3.90
N LYS A 162 -4.31 18.52 4.11
CA LYS A 162 -5.16 19.17 3.10
C LYS A 162 -4.35 19.67 1.90
N ASP A 163 -3.26 20.41 2.12
CA ASP A 163 -2.46 20.96 1.01
C ASP A 163 -1.87 19.85 0.13
N VAL A 164 -1.40 18.76 0.75
CA VAL A 164 -0.89 17.59 0.02
C VAL A 164 -2.01 16.86 -0.73
N LYS A 165 -3.19 16.70 -0.11
CA LYS A 165 -4.36 16.09 -0.77
C LYS A 165 -4.82 16.92 -1.97
N ASP A 166 -4.86 18.24 -1.84
CA ASP A 166 -5.27 19.16 -2.91
C ASP A 166 -4.27 19.16 -4.06
N ALA A 167 -2.96 19.21 -3.76
CA ALA A 167 -1.90 19.11 -4.75
C ALA A 167 -1.98 17.80 -5.56
N LEU A 168 -2.20 16.67 -4.87
CA LEU A 168 -2.42 15.38 -5.54
C LEU A 168 -3.71 15.41 -6.39
N ALA A 169 -4.81 15.96 -5.87
CA ALA A 169 -6.09 16.04 -6.57
C ALA A 169 -6.04 16.92 -7.83
N ALA A 170 -5.18 17.92 -7.88
CA ALA A 170 -4.96 18.79 -9.05
C ALA A 170 -4.15 18.14 -10.18
N MET A 171 -3.36 17.09 -9.88
CA MET A 171 -2.55 16.42 -10.89
C MET A 171 -3.40 15.67 -11.93
N PRO A 172 -2.96 15.59 -13.20
CA PRO A 172 -3.49 14.63 -14.16
C PRO A 172 -3.46 13.20 -13.58
N GLU A 173 -4.53 12.46 -13.80
CA GLU A 173 -4.79 11.14 -13.21
C GLU A 173 -3.62 10.16 -13.38
N ASP A 174 -3.10 10.04 -14.59
CA ASP A 174 -1.96 9.18 -14.93
C ASP A 174 -0.72 9.45 -14.07
N PHE A 175 -0.45 10.72 -13.75
CA PHE A 175 0.68 11.11 -12.93
C PHE A 175 0.37 10.93 -11.44
N ARG A 176 -0.84 11.28 -11.02
CA ARG A 176 -1.31 11.08 -9.64
C ARG A 176 -1.23 9.62 -9.24
N MET A 177 -1.76 8.73 -10.08
CA MET A 177 -1.80 7.30 -9.83
C MET A 177 -0.39 6.72 -9.76
N ALA A 178 0.50 7.07 -10.70
CA ALA A 178 1.88 6.61 -10.66
C ALA A 178 2.60 7.05 -9.37
N VAL A 179 2.48 8.34 -9.00
CA VAL A 179 3.10 8.86 -7.78
C VAL A 179 2.52 8.21 -6.53
N TYR A 180 1.20 8.07 -6.43
CA TYR A 180 0.57 7.43 -5.28
C TYR A 180 1.05 5.98 -5.09
N LEU A 181 1.04 5.20 -6.16
CA LEU A 181 1.45 3.79 -6.11
C LEU A 181 2.94 3.63 -5.74
N SER A 182 3.80 4.56 -6.15
CA SER A 182 5.23 4.54 -5.82
C SER A 182 5.52 5.10 -4.43
N ASP A 183 5.12 6.34 -4.19
CA ASP A 183 5.65 7.16 -3.09
C ASP A 183 4.80 7.03 -1.82
N VAL A 184 3.55 6.54 -1.94
CA VAL A 184 2.67 6.26 -0.79
C VAL A 184 2.54 4.76 -0.54
N GLU A 185 2.24 3.99 -1.58
CA GLU A 185 2.02 2.54 -1.42
C GLU A 185 3.31 1.71 -1.43
N GLY A 186 4.41 2.27 -1.95
CA GLY A 186 5.72 1.63 -1.96
C GLY A 186 5.91 0.54 -3.03
N PHE A 187 5.05 0.50 -4.06
CA PHE A 187 5.19 -0.50 -5.14
C PHE A 187 6.44 -0.26 -5.98
N SER A 188 7.08 -1.34 -6.40
CA SER A 188 8.16 -1.28 -7.38
C SER A 188 7.65 -0.82 -8.74
N TYR A 189 8.53 -0.26 -9.58
CA TYR A 189 8.13 0.19 -10.92
C TYR A 189 7.58 -0.94 -11.80
N LYS A 190 8.02 -2.18 -11.57
CA LYS A 190 7.51 -3.37 -12.24
C LYS A 190 6.07 -3.66 -11.80
N GLU A 191 5.80 -3.64 -10.50
CA GLU A 191 4.44 -3.84 -9.98
C GLU A 191 3.51 -2.71 -10.42
N ILE A 192 3.97 -1.46 -10.45
CA ILE A 192 3.16 -0.35 -10.96
C ILE A 192 2.83 -0.55 -12.44
N ALA A 193 3.77 -1.01 -13.26
CA ALA A 193 3.53 -1.33 -14.66
C ALA A 193 2.48 -2.44 -14.81
N GLU A 194 2.54 -3.46 -13.95
CA GLU A 194 1.53 -4.54 -13.88
C GLU A 194 0.17 -4.01 -13.39
N ILE A 195 0.13 -3.16 -12.38
CA ILE A 195 -1.11 -2.59 -11.82
C ILE A 195 -1.82 -1.72 -12.86
N THR A 196 -1.07 -0.86 -13.55
CA THR A 196 -1.59 0.17 -14.45
C THR A 196 -1.69 -0.27 -15.91
N GLY A 197 -1.11 -1.42 -16.26
CA GLY A 197 -1.15 -1.96 -17.62
C GLY A 197 -0.34 -1.17 -18.65
N VAL A 198 0.66 -0.39 -18.23
CA VAL A 198 1.55 0.37 -19.12
C VAL A 198 3.01 -0.10 -18.99
N PRO A 199 3.89 0.18 -19.98
CA PRO A 199 5.30 -0.19 -19.89
C PRO A 199 6.03 0.46 -18.70
N THR A 200 7.01 -0.23 -18.13
CA THR A 200 7.84 0.30 -17.01
C THR A 200 8.52 1.63 -17.34
N GLY A 201 8.95 1.82 -18.60
CA GLY A 201 9.49 3.12 -19.05
C GLY A 201 8.46 4.25 -18.99
N THR A 202 7.19 3.96 -19.29
CA THR A 202 6.09 4.91 -19.15
C THR A 202 5.88 5.27 -17.68
N VAL A 203 5.92 4.29 -16.78
CA VAL A 203 5.85 4.52 -15.32
C VAL A 203 6.94 5.48 -14.87
N MET A 204 8.21 5.25 -15.25
CA MET A 204 9.31 6.15 -14.90
C MET A 204 9.07 7.58 -15.41
N SER A 205 8.61 7.73 -16.66
CA SER A 205 8.33 9.05 -17.23
C SER A 205 7.16 9.76 -16.55
N ARG A 206 6.14 9.02 -16.10
CA ARG A 206 4.98 9.53 -15.36
C ARG A 206 5.39 9.95 -13.95
N LEU A 207 6.20 9.15 -13.26
CA LEU A 207 6.76 9.47 -11.94
C LEU A 207 7.63 10.72 -11.97
N HIS A 208 8.54 10.83 -12.94
CA HIS A 208 9.40 12.00 -13.07
C HIS A 208 8.57 13.28 -13.23
N ARG A 209 7.60 13.27 -14.16
CA ARG A 209 6.70 14.40 -14.40
C ARG A 209 5.80 14.69 -13.20
N GLY A 210 5.22 13.65 -12.60
CA GLY A 210 4.35 13.79 -11.44
C GLY A 210 5.05 14.38 -10.22
N ARG A 211 6.25 13.88 -9.89
CA ARG A 211 7.08 14.42 -8.80
C ARG A 211 7.52 15.86 -9.08
N LYS A 212 7.75 16.23 -10.34
CA LYS A 212 8.02 17.62 -10.73
C LYS A 212 6.80 18.51 -10.43
N LEU A 213 5.61 18.10 -10.86
CA LEU A 213 4.36 18.85 -10.61
C LEU A 213 4.10 19.03 -9.11
N LEU A 214 4.27 17.98 -8.30
CA LEU A 214 4.12 18.10 -6.85
C LEU A 214 5.14 19.04 -6.22
N ARG A 215 6.40 18.97 -6.65
CA ARG A 215 7.45 19.87 -6.13
C ARG A 215 7.14 21.34 -6.44
N GLU A 216 6.61 21.62 -7.62
CA GLU A 216 6.20 22.97 -8.01
C GLU A 216 4.97 23.42 -7.22
N SER A 217 3.96 22.56 -7.08
CA SER A 217 2.73 22.83 -6.32
C SER A 217 2.95 23.01 -4.82
N LEU A 218 3.90 22.29 -4.22
CA LEU A 218 4.15 22.27 -2.78
C LEU A 218 5.41 23.07 -2.40
N ALA A 219 5.91 23.95 -3.28
CA ALA A 219 7.16 24.68 -3.06
C ALA A 219 7.11 25.59 -1.82
N GLU A 220 6.01 26.35 -1.65
CA GLU A 220 5.80 27.22 -0.48
C GLU A 220 5.57 26.39 0.78
N TYR A 221 4.70 25.39 0.71
CA TYR A 221 4.48 24.42 1.78
C TYR A 221 5.78 23.77 2.30
N ALA A 222 6.66 23.35 1.38
CA ALA A 222 7.95 22.76 1.72
C ALA A 222 8.90 23.76 2.38
N LYS A 223 8.85 25.04 2.00
CA LYS A 223 9.66 26.11 2.60
C LYS A 223 9.22 26.39 4.04
N ASP A 224 7.92 26.48 4.28
CA ASP A 224 7.34 26.78 5.59
C ASP A 224 7.57 25.64 6.59
N ARG A 225 7.57 24.40 6.12
CA ARG A 225 7.87 23.20 6.92
C ARG A 225 9.37 22.84 6.97
N GLY A 226 10.24 23.59 6.30
CA GLY A 226 11.69 23.42 6.35
C GLY A 226 12.27 22.29 5.48
N PHE A 227 11.50 21.68 4.59
CA PHE A 227 11.90 20.59 3.68
C PHE A 227 12.91 20.99 2.57
N GLY A 228 13.48 22.20 2.61
CA GLY A 228 14.45 22.72 1.64
C GLY A 228 15.82 23.11 2.21
N LYS A 229 16.06 22.99 3.52
CA LYS A 229 17.38 23.27 4.10
C LYS A 229 18.30 22.06 3.87
N LYS A 230 19.27 22.20 2.95
CA LYS A 230 20.47 21.33 2.96
C LYS A 230 21.05 21.39 4.38
N GLN A 231 21.20 20.25 5.04
CA GLN A 231 22.06 20.10 6.21
C GLN A 231 23.45 20.67 5.84
N VAL A 232 23.76 21.86 6.34
CA VAL A 232 25.10 22.43 6.26
C VAL A 232 25.88 21.80 7.40
N GLY A 233 26.67 20.78 7.08
CA GLY A 233 27.66 20.22 7.99
C GLY A 233 27.71 18.70 7.97
N ASP A 234 28.64 18.12 7.22
CA ASP A 234 29.79 17.46 7.85
C ASP A 234 30.85 17.11 6.80
N LYS A 235 31.88 17.96 6.68
CA LYS A 235 33.23 17.58 6.24
C LYS A 235 34.19 18.57 6.92
N LYS A 236 34.70 18.15 8.08
CA LYS A 236 35.98 18.62 8.61
C LYS A 236 37.11 18.00 7.80
#